data_AF-A0A973X9J2-F1
#
_entry.id   AF-A0A973X9J2-F1
#
_cell.length_a   1.000
_cell.length_b   1.000
_cell.length_c   1.000
_cell.angle_alpha   90.00
_cell.angle_beta   90.00
_cell.angle_gamma   90.00
#
_symmetry.space_group_name_H-M   'P 1'
#
loop_
_entity.id
_entity.type
_entity.pdbx_description
1 polymer ?
#
loop_
_entity_poly.entity_id
_entity_poly.type
_entity_poly.pdbx_seq_one_letter_code
_entity_poly.pdbx_strand_id
1 'polypeptide(L)'
;MNWLTKLPNSIRSPSGLEWKLWRKLPLILLVGTALPLAAAIALHMATDQSNDADARWLQTMDYVVAGVVVFHWTAVFTIAIGCVVVMLMKGPGYVADALEVSHSDKPRRVAEEDEV
;
A
#
# COMPACT_ATOMS: atom_id res chain seq x y z
N MET A 1 22.93 -13.37 -0.65
CA MET A 1 22.38 -13.63 -1.99
C MET A 1 22.04 -12.29 -2.63
N ASN A 2 22.53 -12.00 -3.83
CA ASN A 2 22.13 -10.80 -4.57
C ASN A 2 20.80 -11.11 -5.26
N TRP A 3 19.68 -10.65 -4.69
CA TRP A 3 18.35 -10.92 -5.25
C TRP A 3 17.97 -9.99 -6.40
N LEU A 4 18.68 -8.85 -6.57
CA LEU A 4 18.35 -7.83 -7.56
C LEU A 4 19.62 -7.15 -8.10
N THR A 5 20.09 -7.58 -9.28
CA THR A 5 21.23 -6.95 -9.96
C THR A 5 20.76 -5.69 -10.70
N LYS A 6 21.33 -4.54 -10.35
CA LYS A 6 20.92 -3.25 -10.90
C LYS A 6 21.49 -3.04 -12.30
N LEU A 7 20.69 -2.55 -13.25
CA LEU A 7 21.19 -2.23 -14.59
C LEU A 7 22.21 -1.08 -14.53
N PRO A 8 23.40 -1.21 -15.14
CA PRO A 8 24.28 -0.07 -15.34
C PRO A 8 23.60 0.95 -16.25
N ASN A 9 23.70 2.25 -15.92
CA ASN A 9 23.09 3.38 -16.63
C ASN A 9 21.55 3.50 -16.58
N SER A 10 20.88 2.91 -15.59
CA SER A 10 19.44 3.15 -15.37
C SER A 10 19.13 4.62 -15.03
N ILE A 11 18.28 5.24 -15.84
CA ILE A 11 17.74 6.60 -15.61
C ILE A 11 16.77 6.55 -14.43
N ARG A 12 16.98 7.38 -13.40
CA ARG A 12 16.01 7.55 -12.32
C ARG A 12 14.97 8.60 -12.69
N SER A 13 13.69 8.22 -12.61
CA SER A 13 12.61 9.20 -12.61
C SER A 13 12.59 9.96 -11.26
N PRO A 14 12.26 11.26 -11.26
CA PRO A 14 12.20 12.05 -10.02
C PRO A 14 11.11 11.51 -9.07
N SER A 15 11.39 11.54 -7.76
CA SER A 15 10.44 11.11 -6.73
C SER A 15 9.23 12.05 -6.69
N GLY A 16 8.03 11.50 -6.86
CA GLY A 16 6.78 12.25 -6.94
C GLY A 16 5.94 12.27 -5.65
N LEU A 17 4.62 12.30 -5.83
CA LEU A 17 3.63 12.36 -4.75
C LEU A 17 3.68 11.11 -3.84
N GLU A 18 4.04 9.95 -4.40
CA GLU A 18 4.17 8.68 -3.70
C GLU A 18 5.12 8.76 -2.50
N TRP A 19 6.22 9.49 -2.63
CA TRP A 19 7.25 9.57 -1.60
C TRP A 19 6.88 10.56 -0.50
N LYS A 20 6.17 11.64 -0.86
CA LYS A 20 5.55 12.56 0.11
C LYS A 20 4.44 11.88 0.89
N LEU A 21 3.59 11.10 0.21
CA LEU A 21 2.50 10.37 0.84
C LEU A 21 3.02 9.28 1.77
N TRP A 22 4.01 8.50 1.33
CA TRP A 22 4.67 7.47 2.14
C TRP A 22 5.23 8.00 3.47
N ARG A 23 5.87 9.17 3.45
CA ARG A 23 6.36 9.82 4.68
C ARG A 23 5.26 10.30 5.62
N LYS A 24 4.10 10.70 5.08
CA LYS A 24 2.95 11.20 5.86
C LYS A 24 2.02 10.07 6.33
N LEU A 25 2.09 8.91 5.69
CA LEU A 25 1.25 7.75 5.96
C LEU A 25 1.25 7.30 7.44
N PRO A 26 2.39 7.19 8.16
CA PRO A 26 2.36 6.85 9.59
C PRO A 26 1.66 7.92 10.43
N LEU A 27 1.78 9.19 10.04
CA LEU A 27 1.11 10.30 10.74
C LEU A 27 -0.41 10.27 10.48
N ILE A 28 -0.83 9.97 9.25
CA ILE A 28 -2.25 9.77 8.89
C ILE A 28 -2.84 8.58 9.66
N LEU A 29 -2.08 7.50 9.81
CA LEU A 29 -2.49 6.35 10.63
C LEU A 29 -2.70 6.78 12.08
N LEU A 30 -1.73 7.45 12.69
CA LEU A 30 -1.83 7.91 14.08
C LEU A 30 -3.00 8.87 14.30
N VAL A 31 -3.15 9.89 13.44
CA VAL A 31 -4.23 10.89 13.60
C VAL A 31 -5.60 10.26 13.35
N GLY A 32 -5.73 9.44 12.31
CA GLY A 32 -7.01 8.80 11.98
C GLY A 32 -7.42 7.68 12.93
N THR A 33 -6.52 7.18 13.78
CA THR A 33 -6.85 6.25 14.88
C THR A 33 -7.09 6.96 16.19
N ALA A 34 -6.32 8.02 16.47
CA ALA A 34 -6.48 8.81 17.68
C ALA A 34 -7.84 9.52 17.74
N LEU A 35 -8.34 10.01 16.60
CA LEU A 35 -9.63 10.71 16.53
C LEU A 35 -10.84 9.83 16.94
N PRO A 36 -11.05 8.63 16.36
CA PRO A 36 -12.14 7.74 16.78
C PRO A 36 -11.97 7.22 18.22
N LEU A 37 -10.74 7.00 18.68
CA LEU A 37 -10.48 6.64 20.08
C LEU A 37 -10.82 7.78 21.05
N ALA A 38 -10.46 9.01 20.71
CA ALA A 38 -10.81 10.18 21.52
C ALA A 38 -12.34 10.36 21.60
N ALA A 39 -13.05 10.12 20.50
CA ALA A 39 -14.51 10.11 20.49
C ALA A 39 -15.09 9.02 21.41
N ALA A 40 -14.56 7.80 21.39
CA ALA A 40 -15.00 6.73 22.28
C ALA A 40 -14.79 7.08 23.75
N ILE A 41 -13.64 7.66 24.11
CA ILE A 41 -13.37 8.10 25.49
C ILE A 41 -14.36 9.19 25.91
N ALA A 42 -14.63 10.17 25.03
CA ALA A 42 -15.59 11.23 25.33
C ALA A 42 -17.01 10.70 25.55
N LEU A 43 -17.44 9.71 24.75
CA LEU A 43 -18.72 9.03 24.93
C LEU A 43 -18.80 8.30 26.28
N HIS A 44 -17.75 7.55 26.64
CA HIS A 44 -17.68 6.87 27.93
C HIS A 44 -17.74 7.82 29.13
N MET A 45 -17.20 9.04 29.01
CA MET A 45 -17.27 10.05 30.07
C MET A 45 -18.62 10.76 30.15
N ALA A 46 -19.35 10.86 29.02
CA ALA A 46 -20.61 11.57 28.94
C ALA A 46 -21.84 10.70 29.25
N THR A 47 -21.69 9.37 29.18
CA THR A 47 -22.80 8.43 29.35
C THR A 47 -22.84 7.84 30.75
N ASP A 48 -24.02 7.88 31.38
CA ASP A 48 -24.28 7.22 32.65
C ASP A 48 -24.60 5.74 32.43
N GLN A 49 -23.69 4.85 32.85
CA GLN A 49 -23.79 3.41 32.65
C GLN A 49 -24.77 2.72 33.62
N SER A 50 -25.38 3.47 34.55
CA SER A 50 -26.40 2.94 35.47
C SER A 50 -27.75 2.68 34.79
N ASN A 51 -27.99 3.26 33.61
CA ASN A 51 -29.19 3.05 32.81
C ASN A 51 -28.94 2.03 31.69
N ASP A 52 -29.76 0.97 31.65
CA ASP A 52 -29.67 -0.11 30.66
C ASP A 52 -29.80 0.37 29.21
N ALA A 53 -30.58 1.42 28.95
CA ALA A 53 -30.76 1.96 27.60
C ALA A 53 -29.46 2.63 27.11
N ASP A 54 -28.83 3.40 27.98
CA ASP A 54 -27.61 4.15 27.70
C ASP A 54 -26.41 3.20 27.56
N ALA A 55 -26.35 2.14 28.37
CA ALA A 55 -25.33 1.10 28.26
C ALA A 55 -25.38 0.35 26.90
N ARG A 56 -26.57 0.00 26.40
CA ARG A 56 -26.72 -0.64 25.07
C ARG A 56 -26.35 0.30 23.93
N TRP A 57 -26.70 1.57 24.06
CA TRP A 57 -26.34 2.59 23.08
C TRP A 57 -24.81 2.78 23.02
N LEU A 58 -24.15 2.88 24.18
CA LEU A 58 -22.70 2.97 24.27
C LEU A 58 -22.00 1.77 23.60
N GLN A 59 -22.45 0.55 23.91
CA GLN A 59 -21.93 -0.66 23.26
C GLN A 59 -22.08 -0.63 21.73
N THR A 60 -23.20 -0.11 21.23
CA THR A 60 -23.41 0.05 19.78
C THR A 60 -22.42 1.04 19.18
N MET A 61 -22.17 2.17 19.86
CA MET A 61 -21.18 3.16 19.44
C MET A 61 -19.76 2.58 19.45
N ASP A 62 -19.42 1.72 20.41
CA ASP A 62 -18.13 1.06 20.46
C ASP A 62 -17.90 0.14 19.25
N TYR A 63 -18.92 -0.62 18.82
CA TYR A 63 -18.83 -1.41 17.59
C TYR A 63 -18.66 -0.54 16.35
N VAL A 64 -19.32 0.63 16.29
CA VAL A 64 -19.14 1.58 15.20
C VAL A 64 -17.71 2.14 15.19
N VAL A 65 -17.17 2.54 16.34
CA VAL A 65 -15.79 3.03 16.49
C VAL A 65 -14.81 1.95 16.06
N ALA A 66 -14.99 0.72 16.54
CA ALA A 66 -14.15 -0.42 16.16
C ALA A 66 -14.17 -0.65 14.64
N GLY A 67 -15.35 -0.59 14.02
CA GLY A 67 -15.52 -0.70 12.56
C GLY A 67 -14.78 0.40 11.81
N VAL A 68 -14.89 1.65 12.26
CA VAL A 68 -14.19 2.81 11.65
C VAL A 68 -12.67 2.67 11.78
N VAL A 69 -12.16 2.22 12.93
CA VAL A 69 -10.72 2.00 13.14
C VAL A 69 -10.19 0.91 12.20
N VAL A 70 -10.88 -0.23 12.12
CA VAL A 70 -10.49 -1.32 11.22
C VAL A 70 -10.54 -0.87 9.76
N PHE A 71 -11.60 -0.15 9.36
CA PHE A 71 -11.70 0.42 8.01
C PHE A 71 -10.57 1.41 7.70
N HIS A 72 -10.21 2.28 8.64
CA HIS A 72 -9.10 3.22 8.46
C HIS A 72 -7.77 2.49 8.30
N TRP A 73 -7.52 1.45 9.09
CA TRP A 73 -6.30 0.63 8.95
C TRP A 73 -6.20 -0.05 7.58
N THR A 74 -7.30 -0.64 7.09
CA THR A 74 -7.30 -1.30 5.78
C THR A 74 -7.14 -0.28 4.64
N ALA A 75 -7.76 0.90 4.75
CA ALA A 75 -7.60 1.98 3.78
C ALA A 75 -6.13 2.48 3.74
N VAL A 76 -5.53 2.75 4.90
CA VAL A 76 -4.12 3.18 5.00
C VAL A 76 -3.17 2.11 4.46
N PHE A 77 -3.42 0.84 4.78
CA PHE A 77 -2.64 -0.28 4.26
C PHE A 77 -2.72 -0.39 2.73
N THR A 78 -3.92 -0.22 2.17
CA THR A 78 -4.13 -0.23 0.71
C THR A 78 -3.36 0.91 0.03
N ILE A 79 -3.40 2.12 0.60
CA ILE A 79 -2.64 3.27 0.10
C ILE A 79 -1.13 3.01 0.20
N ALA A 80 -0.67 2.38 1.28
CA ALA A 80 0.73 2.02 1.46
C ALA A 80 1.20 1.07 0.35
N ILE A 81 0.44 0.01 0.07
CA ILE A 81 0.75 -0.91 -1.04
C ILE A 81 0.83 -0.15 -2.36
N GLY A 82 -0.16 0.71 -2.66
CA GLY A 82 -0.15 1.52 -3.87
C GLY A 82 1.11 2.40 -4.01
N CYS A 83 1.56 3.02 -2.91
CA CYS A 83 2.80 3.79 -2.89
C CYS A 83 4.03 2.91 -3.18
N VAL A 84 4.12 1.72 -2.58
CA VAL A 84 5.22 0.76 -2.82
C VAL A 84 5.26 0.35 -4.28
N VAL A 85 4.10 0.01 -4.86
CA VAL A 85 3.99 -0.36 -6.28
C VAL A 85 4.50 0.77 -7.17
N VAL A 86 4.09 2.01 -6.93
CA VAL A 86 4.57 3.17 -7.73
C VAL A 86 6.09 3.38 -7.55
N MET A 87 6.62 3.19 -6.33
CA MET A 87 8.07 3.26 -6.09
C MET A 87 8.84 2.16 -6.82
N LEU A 88 8.25 0.96 -6.95
CA LEU A 88 8.83 -0.12 -7.75
C LEU A 88 8.77 0.21 -9.24
N MET A 89 7.64 0.70 -9.73
CA MET A 89 7.45 1.08 -11.15
C MET A 89 8.40 2.22 -11.58
N LYS A 90 8.62 3.21 -10.72
CA LYS A 90 9.59 4.30 -10.96
C LYS A 90 11.00 3.97 -10.47
N GLY A 91 11.21 2.76 -9.95
CA GLY A 91 12.47 2.31 -9.38
C GLY A 91 13.55 2.11 -10.45
N PRO A 92 14.79 1.82 -10.03
CA PRO A 92 15.86 1.49 -10.98
C PRO A 92 15.52 0.23 -11.76
N GLY A 93 15.96 0.19 -13.02
CA GLY A 93 15.89 -1.04 -13.82
C GLY A 93 16.71 -2.14 -13.15
N TYR A 94 16.13 -3.32 -13.02
CA TYR A 94 16.82 -4.53 -12.59
C TYR A 94 17.05 -5.43 -13.81
N VAL A 95 18.16 -6.15 -13.81
CA VAL A 95 18.50 -7.10 -14.88
C VAL A 95 17.41 -8.16 -14.89
N ALA A 96 16.67 -8.25 -16.00
CA ALA A 96 15.73 -9.32 -16.24
C ALA A 96 16.47 -10.60 -16.60
N ASP A 97 15.76 -11.74 -16.53
CA ASP A 97 16.30 -13.03 -16.94
C ASP A 97 16.77 -12.95 -18.40
N ALA A 98 17.99 -13.44 -18.66
CA ALA A 98 18.51 -13.49 -20.01
C ALA A 98 17.76 -14.58 -20.79
N LEU A 99 16.91 -14.16 -21.74
CA LEU A 99 16.40 -15.05 -22.78
C LEU A 99 17.45 -15.14 -23.89
N GLU A 100 17.65 -16.36 -24.40
CA GLU A 100 18.47 -16.58 -25.58
C GLU A 100 17.72 -16.01 -26.78
N VAL A 101 18.03 -14.77 -27.15
CA VAL A 101 17.41 -14.16 -28.31
C VAL A 101 18.15 -14.66 -29.55
N SER A 102 17.43 -15.37 -30.42
CA SER A 102 17.85 -15.67 -31.81
C SER A 102 17.99 -14.35 -32.58
N HIS A 103 19.06 -13.60 -32.32
CA HIS A 103 19.39 -12.42 -33.10
C HIS A 103 19.98 -12.84 -34.44
N SER A 104 19.24 -12.56 -35.53
CA SER A 104 19.77 -12.55 -36.88
C SER A 104 19.75 -11.10 -37.36
N ASP A 105 20.92 -10.56 -37.70
CA ASP A 105 21.05 -9.20 -38.26
C ASP A 105 20.34 -9.03 -39.62
N LYS A 106 19.87 -10.13 -40.22
CA LYS A 106 19.17 -10.15 -41.50
C LYS A 106 17.81 -10.81 -41.32
N PRO A 107 16.75 -10.32 -42.00
CA PRO A 107 15.46 -11.01 -42.02
C PRO A 107 15.68 -12.43 -42.56
N ARG A 108 15.14 -13.42 -41.84
CA ARG A 108 15.27 -14.83 -42.20
C ARG A 108 14.57 -15.03 -43.54
N ARG A 109 15.27 -15.61 -44.52
CA ARG A 109 14.73 -15.79 -45.88
C ARG A 109 13.73 -16.94 -45.99
N VAL A 110 13.69 -17.81 -44.99
CA VAL A 110 12.86 -19.00 -44.93
C VAL A 110 12.31 -19.10 -43.51
N ALA A 111 11.01 -19.37 -43.37
CA ALA A 111 10.43 -19.68 -42.08
C ALA A 111 10.99 -21.04 -41.63
N GLU A 112 11.63 -21.09 -40.46
CA GLU A 112 11.89 -22.36 -39.79
C GLU A 112 10.56 -22.86 -39.23
N GLU A 113 10.22 -24.11 -39.51
CA GLU A 113 9.22 -24.84 -38.74
C GLU A 113 9.89 -25.19 -37.41
N ASP A 114 9.40 -24.60 -36.32
CA ASP A 114 9.92 -24.80 -34.97
C ASP A 114 9.82 -26.28 -34.59
N GLU A 115 10.93 -27.02 -34.66
CA GLU A 115 11.06 -28.33 -34.02
C GLU A 115 11.44 -28.16 -32.54
N VAL A 116 10.40 -28.33 -31.70
CA VAL A 116 10.33 -28.82 -30.30
C VAL A 116 11.28 -28.23 -29.25
#